data_AF-A0A376CI38-F1
#
_entry.id   AF-A0A376CI38-F1
#
_cell.length_a   1.000
_cell.length_b   1.000
_cell.length_c   1.000
_cell.angle_alpha   90.00
_cell.angle_beta   90.00
_cell.angle_gamma   90.00
#
_symmetry.space_group_name_H-M   'P 1'
#
loop_
_entity.id
_entity.type
_entity.pdbx_description
1 polymer ?
#
loop_
_entity_poly.entity_id
_entity_poly.type
_entity_poly.pdbx_seq_one_letter_code
_entity_poly.pdbx_strand_id
1 'polypeptide(L)'
;MSASESRILGRMRLTEFHQLIEDEFGSAQGEWIVHSHVISALGGTAEELIEGGMDPRRAWLGLCDDFDVPEERRLGVDRPGEEPDEPPLRFW
;
A
#
# COMPACT_ATOMS: atom_id res chain seq x y z
N MET A 1 -3.55 -22.07 22.66
CA MET A 1 -4.25 -21.17 21.71
C MET A 1 -3.16 -20.31 21.09
N SER A 2 -2.83 -20.61 19.83
CA SER A 2 -1.58 -20.22 19.17
C SER A 2 -1.56 -18.72 18.86
N ALA A 3 -0.76 -17.96 19.60
CA ALA A 3 -0.39 -16.58 19.27
C ALA A 3 0.93 -16.58 18.48
N SER A 4 0.98 -17.37 17.40
CA SER A 4 2.20 -17.60 16.63
C SER A 4 1.90 -17.71 15.14
N GLU A 5 1.28 -16.68 14.57
CA GLU A 5 1.07 -16.62 13.11
C GLU A 5 0.96 -15.19 12.52
N SER A 6 1.39 -14.14 13.25
CA SER A 6 1.16 -12.75 12.80
C SER A 6 2.43 -11.96 12.42
N ARG A 7 3.61 -12.59 12.35
CA ARG A 7 4.88 -11.88 12.11
C ARG A 7 5.40 -11.86 10.67
N ILE A 8 4.70 -12.46 9.70
CA ILE A 8 5.22 -12.58 8.32
C ILE A 8 4.32 -11.96 7.24
N LEU A 9 3.05 -11.65 7.52
CA LEU A 9 2.13 -11.08 6.52
C LEU A 9 2.17 -9.54 6.41
N GLY A 10 2.86 -8.86 7.33
CA GLY A 10 3.02 -7.40 7.27
C GLY A 10 4.23 -7.01 6.43
N ARG A 11 4.01 -6.55 5.19
CA ARG A 11 5.04 -5.83 4.41
C ARG A 11 4.45 -4.85 3.38
N MET A 12 3.35 -4.16 3.71
CA MET A 12 3.14 -2.83 3.13
C MET A 12 3.46 -1.83 4.23
N ARG A 13 4.54 -1.06 4.04
CA ARG A 13 4.84 0.08 4.93
C ARG A 13 3.74 1.13 4.73
N LEU A 14 3.39 1.85 5.78
CA LEU A 14 2.50 3.02 5.69
C LEU A 14 3.00 3.99 4.60
N THR A 15 4.30 4.17 4.49
CA THR A 15 4.94 4.99 3.43
C THR A 15 4.71 4.46 2.02
N GLU A 16 4.62 3.14 1.81
CA GLU A 16 4.30 2.55 0.50
C GLU A 16 2.81 2.72 0.16
N PHE A 17 1.94 2.59 1.17
CA PHE A 17 0.51 2.90 1.04
C PHE A 17 0.29 4.34 0.57
N HIS A 18 0.90 5.31 1.25
CA HIS A 18 0.79 6.71 0.83
C HIS A 18 1.34 6.92 -0.58
N GLN A 19 2.49 6.34 -0.93
CA GLN A 19 3.02 6.44 -2.29
C GLN A 19 2.05 5.94 -3.37
N LEU A 20 1.36 4.81 -3.15
CA LEU A 20 0.37 4.29 -4.11
C LEU A 20 -0.85 5.21 -4.24
N ILE A 21 -1.32 5.74 -3.11
CA ILE A 21 -2.40 6.72 -3.07
C ILE A 21 -2.01 7.97 -3.85
N GLU A 22 -0.79 8.46 -3.64
CA GLU A 22 -0.27 9.65 -4.33
C GLU A 22 -0.03 9.41 -5.82
N ASP A 23 0.39 8.21 -6.23
CA ASP A 23 0.61 7.85 -7.63
C ASP A 23 -0.71 7.78 -8.42
N GLU A 24 -1.77 7.22 -7.83
CA GLU A 24 -3.07 7.09 -8.51
C GLU A 24 -3.93 8.36 -8.43
N PHE A 25 -3.99 8.99 -7.24
CA PHE A 25 -4.90 10.12 -6.99
C PHE A 25 -4.18 11.47 -6.93
N GLY A 26 -2.85 11.49 -6.84
CA GLY A 26 -2.07 12.71 -6.61
C GLY A 26 -1.94 13.06 -5.12
N SER A 27 -0.89 13.79 -4.76
CA SER A 27 -0.54 14.10 -3.36
C SER A 27 -1.67 14.78 -2.57
N ALA A 28 -2.25 15.85 -3.10
CA ALA A 28 -3.28 16.63 -2.40
C ALA A 28 -4.62 15.90 -2.26
N GLN A 29 -5.08 15.23 -3.32
CA GLN A 29 -6.34 14.48 -3.28
C GLN A 29 -6.18 13.17 -2.53
N GLY A 30 -5.03 12.52 -2.65
CA GLY A 30 -4.68 11.30 -1.94
C GLY A 30 -4.68 11.46 -0.43
N GLU A 31 -4.04 12.52 0.09
CA GLU A 31 -4.08 12.84 1.52
C GLU A 31 -5.53 13.04 2.00
N TRP A 32 -6.34 13.81 1.26
CA TRP A 32 -7.75 13.99 1.60
C TRP A 32 -8.54 12.66 1.63
N ILE A 33 -8.31 11.76 0.67
CA ILE A 33 -8.95 10.44 0.62
C ILE A 33 -8.59 9.63 1.87
N VAL A 34 -7.32 9.61 2.29
CA VAL A 34 -6.89 8.83 3.46
C VAL A 34 -7.61 9.25 4.74
N HIS A 35 -7.79 10.55 4.95
CA HIS A 35 -8.39 11.10 6.17
C HIS A 35 -9.92 11.26 6.11
N SER A 36 -10.50 11.40 4.92
CA SER A 36 -11.91 11.80 4.77
C SER A 36 -12.78 10.75 4.09
N HIS A 37 -12.20 9.87 3.28
CA HIS A 37 -12.96 8.86 2.57
C HIS A 37 -13.14 7.61 3.43
N VAL A 38 -14.39 7.29 3.74
CA VAL A 38 -14.76 6.07 4.45
C VAL A 38 -14.83 4.93 3.45
N ILE A 39 -14.02 3.90 3.67
CA ILE A 39 -14.00 2.71 2.84
C ILE A 39 -15.30 1.94 3.07
N SER A 40 -16.20 1.91 2.07
CA SER A 40 -17.54 1.31 2.21
C SER A 40 -17.51 -0.14 2.70
N ALA A 41 -16.52 -0.93 2.26
CA ALA A 41 -16.35 -2.33 2.65
C ALA A 41 -15.90 -2.52 4.10
N LEU A 42 -15.27 -1.51 4.72
CA LEU A 42 -14.63 -1.60 6.03
C LEU A 42 -15.27 -0.68 7.08
N GLY A 43 -16.06 0.31 6.65
CA GLY A 43 -16.85 1.19 7.52
C GLY A 43 -16.03 2.25 8.26
N GLY A 44 -14.80 2.52 7.84
CA GLY A 44 -13.92 3.54 8.44
C GLY A 44 -12.97 4.13 7.41
N THR A 45 -12.30 5.22 7.78
CA THR A 45 -11.26 5.84 6.94
C THR A 45 -9.99 4.99 6.90
N ALA A 46 -9.16 5.16 5.88
CA ALA A 46 -7.91 4.43 5.79
C ALA A 46 -7.00 4.70 7.00
N GLU A 47 -6.94 5.95 7.46
CA GLU A 47 -6.24 6.32 8.69
C GLU A 47 -6.78 5.56 9.91
N GLU A 48 -8.07 5.64 10.21
CA GLU A 48 -8.67 4.98 11.38
C GLU A 48 -8.46 3.47 11.38
N LEU A 49 -8.57 2.84 10.20
CA LEU A 49 -8.39 1.42 10.06
C LEU A 49 -6.93 1.03 10.32
N ILE A 50 -5.97 1.75 9.74
CA ILE A 50 -4.54 1.49 9.93
C ILE A 50 -4.11 1.77 11.37
N GLU A 51 -4.57 2.87 11.98
CA GLU A 51 -4.34 3.17 13.40
C GLU A 51 -4.98 2.11 14.31
N GLY A 52 -6.11 1.55 13.90
CA GLY A 52 -6.75 0.39 14.53
C GLY A 52 -5.98 -0.93 14.39
N GLY A 53 -4.82 -0.93 13.74
CA GLY A 53 -3.98 -2.10 13.51
C GLY A 53 -4.35 -2.92 12.27
N MET A 54 -5.19 -2.37 11.38
CA MET A 54 -5.45 -2.98 10.09
C MET A 54 -4.23 -2.88 9.19
N ASP A 55 -4.05 -3.89 8.34
CA ASP A 55 -2.99 -3.87 7.34
C ASP A 55 -3.26 -2.79 6.27
N PRO A 56 -2.30 -1.90 5.98
CA PRO A 56 -2.46 -0.85 4.97
C PRO A 56 -2.80 -1.40 3.58
N ARG A 57 -2.34 -2.61 3.24
CA ARG A 57 -2.71 -3.27 1.98
C ARG A 57 -4.22 -3.51 1.90
N ARG A 58 -4.86 -3.85 3.02
CA ARG A 58 -6.30 -4.07 3.08
C ARG A 58 -7.07 -2.76 2.93
N ALA A 59 -6.58 -1.68 3.52
CA ALA A 59 -7.14 -0.35 3.33
C ALA A 59 -7.01 0.09 1.86
N TRP A 60 -5.84 -0.10 1.24
CA TRP A 60 -5.64 0.17 -0.19
C TRP A 60 -6.59 -0.60 -1.09
N LEU A 61 -6.72 -1.91 -0.88
CA LEU A 61 -7.64 -2.73 -1.67
C LEU A 61 -9.09 -2.29 -1.53
N GLY A 62 -9.50 -1.86 -0.33
CA GLY A 62 -10.83 -1.30 -0.10
C GLY A 62 -11.05 0.02 -0.83
N LEU A 63 -10.04 0.89 -0.87
CA LEU A 63 -10.09 2.11 -1.68
C LEU A 63 -10.14 1.78 -3.19
N CYS A 64 -9.35 0.81 -3.66
CA CYS A 64 -9.40 0.39 -5.05
C CYS A 64 -10.78 -0.14 -5.47
N ASP A 65 -11.51 -0.77 -4.55
CA ASP A 65 -12.88 -1.24 -4.79
C ASP A 65 -13.87 -0.06 -4.89
N ASP A 66 -13.79 0.89 -3.96
CA ASP A 66 -14.69 2.06 -3.93
C ASP A 66 -14.49 3.01 -5.13
N PHE A 67 -13.24 3.17 -5.57
CA PHE A 67 -12.85 4.01 -6.70
C PHE A 67 -12.80 3.26 -8.05
N ASP A 68 -13.21 1.99 -8.10
CA ASP A 68 -13.18 1.13 -9.29
C ASP A 68 -11.79 1.10 -9.98
N VAL A 69 -10.72 1.14 -9.18
CA VAL A 69 -9.34 1.11 -9.67
C VAL A 69 -9.07 -0.27 -10.26
N PRO A 70 -8.68 -0.39 -11.55
CA PRO A 70 -8.44 -1.68 -12.19
C PRO A 70 -7.21 -2.38 -11.59
N GLU A 71 -7.24 -3.71 -11.54
CA GLU A 71 -6.20 -4.55 -10.93
C GLU A 71 -4.79 -4.29 -11.47
N GLU A 72 -4.70 -3.88 -12.75
CA GLU A 72 -3.45 -3.51 -13.43
C GLU A 72 -2.73 -2.31 -12.78
N ARG A 73 -3.43 -1.47 -12.02
CA ARG A 73 -2.86 -0.30 -11.33
C ARG A 73 -2.74 -0.44 -9.81
N ARG A 74 -3.38 -1.45 -9.23
CA ARG A 74 -3.41 -1.67 -7.77
C ARG A 74 -2.05 -2.01 -7.16
N LEU A 75 -1.03 -2.34 -7.93
CA LEU A 75 0.30 -2.67 -7.42
C LEU A 75 1.34 -1.58 -7.68
N GLY A 76 0.93 -0.44 -8.27
CA GLY A 76 1.87 0.50 -8.87
C GLY A 76 2.62 -0.16 -10.05
N VAL A 77 3.27 0.63 -10.89
CA VAL A 77 4.20 0.09 -11.90
C VAL A 77 5.17 -0.86 -11.20
N ASP A 78 5.23 -2.12 -11.64
CA ASP A 78 6.26 -3.07 -11.26
C ASP A 78 7.61 -2.41 -11.60
N ARG A 79 8.23 -1.76 -10.62
CA ARG A 79 9.68 -1.58 -10.64
C ARG A 79 10.20 -2.91 -10.13
N PRO A 80 10.61 -3.84 -11.02
CA PRO A 80 11.35 -5.00 -10.57
C PRO A 80 12.44 -4.49 -9.66
N GLY A 81 12.60 -5.12 -8.49
CA GLY A 81 13.55 -4.68 -7.49
C GLY A 81 14.84 -4.26 -8.17
N GLU A 82 15.22 -3.00 -7.96
CA GLU A 82 16.57 -2.56 -8.30
C GLU A 82 17.48 -3.23 -7.26
N GLU A 83 17.66 -4.53 -7.46
CA GLU A 83 18.81 -5.24 -6.96
C GLU A 83 20.01 -4.58 -7.66
N PRO A 84 21.00 -4.06 -6.92
CA PRO A 84 22.21 -3.55 -7.54
C PRO A 84 22.95 -4.75 -8.15
N ASP A 85 22.83 -4.93 -9.48
CA ASP A 85 23.67 -5.87 -10.23
C ASP A 85 25.09 -5.28 -10.33
N GLU A 86 25.83 -5.53 -9.26
CA GLU A 86 27.28 -5.73 -9.13
C GLU A 86 28.16 -5.13 -10.25
N PRO A 87 29.18 -4.30 -9.94
CA PRO A 87 30.13 -3.83 -10.95
C PRO A 87 30.80 -5.06 -11.59
N PRO A 88 31.02 -5.09 -12.92
CA PRO A 88 31.69 -6.22 -13.55
C PRO A 88 33.05 -6.38 -12.87
N LEU A 89 33.35 -7.60 -12.41
CA LEU A 89 34.67 -7.98 -11.92
C LEU A 89 35.69 -7.69 -13.02
N ARG A 90 36.25 -6.47 -13.00
CA ARG A 90 37.45 -6.13 -13.76
C ARG A 90 38.61 -6.71 -12.98
N PHE A 91 38.90 -7.97 -13.29
CA PHE A 91 40.22 -8.56 -13.07
C PHE A 91 41.23 -7.88 -13.99
N TRP A 92 41.82 -6.77 -13.54
CA TRP A 92 43.17 -6.28 -13.91
C TRP A 92 43.72 -5.44 -12.76
#